data_AF-A0A1I3RVF5-F1
#
_entry.id   AF-A0A1I3RVF5-F1
#
_cell.length_a   1.000
_cell.length_b   1.000
_cell.length_c   1.000
_cell.angle_alpha   90.00
_cell.angle_beta   90.00
_cell.angle_gamma   90.00
#
_symmetry.space_group_name_H-M   'P 1'
#
loop_
_entity.id
_entity.type
_entity.pdbx_description
1 polymer ?
#
loop_
_entity_poly.entity_id
_entity_poly.type
_entity_poly.pdbx_seq_one_letter_code
_entity_poly.pdbx_strand_id
1 'polypeptide(L)'
;MTLEDFIDVDEFVKEIDAEIGDISEAMRTQTARAAWYGIQHSRAKKQAAKVALTLKAIEAKLTTTHRAKLREAAEEEASQTNTKPERVTADMVAAAVALDKSSREWQIKKMDADEIEAICKVAYYAFKTREEMLKSLGILTQAQLKSNLVIQNAREAASSYDQRRSQRNNRARPMRQEADATE
;
A
#
# COMPACT_ATOMS: atom_id res chain seq x y z
N MET A 1 -16.53 -10.20 20.53
CA MET A 1 -15.27 -9.96 19.81
C MET A 1 -15.40 -8.60 19.16
N THR A 2 -14.62 -7.64 19.64
CA THR A 2 -14.43 -6.33 19.02
C THR A 2 -13.37 -6.48 17.92
N LEU A 3 -13.56 -5.80 16.81
CA LEU A 3 -12.54 -5.70 15.76
C LEU A 3 -11.60 -4.56 16.13
N GLU A 4 -10.31 -4.79 15.94
CA GLU A 4 -9.28 -3.77 16.10
C GLU A 4 -8.96 -3.18 14.73
N ASP A 5 -8.92 -1.85 14.66
CA ASP A 5 -8.34 -1.10 13.54
C ASP A 5 -6.84 -1.02 13.73
N PHE A 6 -6.06 -1.44 12.73
CA PHE A 6 -4.60 -1.51 12.83
C PHE A 6 -3.88 -0.29 12.25
N ILE A 7 -4.62 0.58 11.57
CA ILE A 7 -4.11 1.76 10.87
C ILE A 7 -5.06 2.92 11.10
N ASP A 8 -4.50 4.07 11.47
CA ASP A 8 -5.17 5.35 11.38
C ASP A 8 -5.04 5.88 9.94
N VAL A 9 -6.17 6.06 9.26
CA VAL A 9 -6.22 6.51 7.86
C VAL A 9 -5.67 7.93 7.71
N ASP A 10 -5.93 8.81 8.67
CA ASP A 10 -5.48 10.20 8.63
C ASP A 10 -3.98 10.30 8.84
N GLU A 11 -3.42 9.47 9.73
CA GLU A 11 -1.98 9.34 9.90
C GLU A 11 -1.33 8.77 8.63
N PHE A 12 -1.91 7.72 8.06
CA PHE A 12 -1.43 7.11 6.81
C PHE A 12 -1.35 8.11 5.65
N VAL A 13 -2.40 8.91 5.44
CA VAL A 13 -2.43 9.94 4.38
C VAL A 13 -1.32 10.96 4.60
N LYS A 14 -1.17 11.48 5.83
CA LYS A 14 -0.09 12.42 6.18
C LYS A 14 1.29 11.82 5.95
N GLU A 15 1.48 10.55 6.30
CA GLU A 15 2.75 9.86 6.11
C GLU A 15 3.08 9.68 4.63
N ILE A 16 2.10 9.38 3.78
CA ILE A 16 2.26 9.27 2.33
C ILE A 16 2.54 10.61 1.66
N ASP A 17 1.83 11.65 2.06
CA ASP A 17 1.96 12.97 1.44
C ASP A 17 3.17 13.76 1.94
N ALA A 18 3.84 13.30 3.01
CA ALA A 18 5.03 13.96 3.56
C ALA A 18 6.04 14.30 2.46
N GLU A 19 6.34 15.60 2.33
CA GLU A 19 7.17 16.16 1.27
C GLU A 19 8.55 15.48 1.22
N ILE A 20 9.01 15.20 0.00
CA ILE A 20 10.33 14.60 -0.27
C ILE A 20 11.37 15.73 -0.25
N GLY A 21 11.51 16.43 0.88
CA GLY A 21 12.50 17.48 1.06
C GLY A 21 13.94 16.92 1.08
N ASP A 22 14.12 15.74 1.66
CA ASP A 22 15.38 14.96 1.61
C ASP A 22 15.10 13.52 1.18
N ILE A 23 15.52 13.17 -0.05
CA ILE A 23 15.40 11.81 -0.60
C ILE A 23 16.16 10.79 0.29
N SER A 24 17.30 11.17 0.87
CA SER A 24 18.13 10.26 1.67
C SER A 24 17.48 9.93 3.01
N GLU A 25 16.80 10.90 3.62
CA GLU A 25 15.99 10.66 4.81
C GLU A 25 14.75 9.83 4.46
N ALA A 26 14.01 10.21 3.41
CA ALA A 26 12.83 9.48 2.96
C ALA A 26 13.14 8.00 2.66
N MET A 27 14.25 7.69 1.98
CA MET A 27 14.66 6.31 1.71
C MET A 27 15.02 5.53 2.99
N ARG A 28 15.61 6.17 4.01
CA ARG A 28 15.95 5.53 5.28
C ARG A 28 14.70 5.14 6.08
N THR A 29 13.70 6.02 6.11
CA THR A 29 12.45 5.77 6.84
C THR A 29 11.48 4.87 6.08
N GLN A 30 11.57 4.83 4.76
CA GLN A 30 10.64 4.09 3.90
C GLN A 30 10.58 2.58 4.21
N THR A 31 11.73 1.94 4.38
CA THR A 31 11.80 0.50 4.67
C THR A 31 11.19 0.19 6.04
N ALA A 32 11.42 1.05 7.03
CA ALA A 32 10.84 0.91 8.36
C ALA A 32 9.30 1.04 8.32
N ARG A 33 8.77 2.03 7.59
CA ARG A 33 7.32 2.19 7.39
C ARG A 33 6.73 1.00 6.65
N ALA A 34 7.32 0.58 5.52
CA ALA A 34 6.85 -0.59 4.77
C ALA A 34 6.80 -1.85 5.64
N ALA A 35 7.81 -2.07 6.51
CA ALA A 35 7.82 -3.18 7.45
C ALA A 35 6.71 -3.05 8.50
N TRP A 36 6.51 -1.85 9.08
CA TRP A 36 5.44 -1.60 10.06
C TRP A 36 4.05 -1.87 9.48
N TYR A 37 3.72 -1.31 8.31
CA TYR A 37 2.44 -1.57 7.64
C TYR A 37 2.29 -3.03 7.21
N GLY A 38 3.39 -3.70 6.85
CA GLY A 38 3.39 -5.14 6.59
C GLY A 38 3.03 -5.97 7.83
N ILE A 39 3.50 -5.58 9.02
CA ILE A 39 3.12 -6.21 10.29
C ILE A 39 1.64 -5.96 10.59
N GLN A 40 1.14 -4.74 10.39
CA GLN A 40 -0.28 -4.44 10.61
C GLN A 40 -1.18 -5.25 9.69
N HIS A 41 -0.85 -5.35 8.40
CA HIS A 41 -1.55 -6.21 7.47
C HIS A 41 -1.54 -7.69 7.89
N SER A 42 -0.42 -8.19 8.41
CA SER A 42 -0.35 -9.56 8.94
C SER A 42 -1.30 -9.78 10.13
N ARG A 43 -1.41 -8.79 11.03
CA ARG A 43 -2.33 -8.82 12.18
C ARG A 43 -3.78 -8.77 11.73
N ALA A 44 -4.12 -7.87 10.80
CA ALA A 44 -5.45 -7.75 10.22
C ALA A 44 -5.89 -9.06 9.53
N LYS A 45 -5.02 -9.65 8.73
CA LYS A 45 -5.27 -10.95 8.09
C LYS A 45 -5.53 -12.07 9.11
N LYS A 46 -4.81 -12.08 10.24
CA LYS A 46 -5.05 -13.05 11.32
C LYS A 46 -6.40 -12.81 12.00
N GLN A 47 -6.81 -11.55 12.19
CA GLN A 47 -8.12 -11.19 12.71
C GLN A 47 -9.24 -11.65 11.77
N ALA A 48 -9.16 -11.34 10.47
CA ALA A 48 -10.12 -11.78 9.45
C ALA A 48 -10.23 -13.32 9.42
N ALA A 49 -9.11 -14.04 9.41
CA ALA A 49 -9.09 -15.50 9.47
C ALA A 49 -9.77 -16.06 10.74
N LYS A 50 -9.56 -15.44 11.90
CA LYS A 50 -10.20 -15.84 13.16
C LYS A 50 -11.71 -15.64 13.13
N VAL A 51 -12.17 -14.50 12.59
CA VAL A 51 -13.60 -14.21 12.42
C VAL A 51 -14.23 -15.22 11.46
N ALA A 52 -13.59 -15.48 10.31
CA ALA A 52 -14.07 -16.44 9.33
C ALA A 52 -14.17 -17.87 9.89
N LEU A 53 -13.21 -18.30 10.72
CA LEU A 53 -13.26 -19.61 11.38
C LEU A 53 -14.39 -19.68 12.41
N THR A 54 -14.61 -18.58 13.16
CA THR A 54 -15.69 -18.50 14.14
C THR A 54 -17.06 -18.53 13.47
N LEU A 55 -17.23 -17.80 12.35
CA LEU A 55 -18.45 -17.85 11.54
C LEU A 55 -18.75 -19.28 11.06
N LYS A 56 -17.75 -19.98 10.50
CA LYS A 56 -17.92 -21.38 10.06
C LYS A 56 -18.34 -22.31 11.19
N ALA A 57 -17.76 -22.15 12.38
CA ALA A 57 -18.14 -22.95 13.55
C ALA A 57 -19.59 -22.67 14.00
N ILE A 58 -20.02 -21.42 13.95
CA ILE A 58 -21.39 -21.00 14.27
C ILE A 58 -22.37 -21.53 13.23
N GLU A 59 -22.08 -21.38 11.94
CA GLU A 59 -22.92 -21.89 10.85
C GLU A 59 -23.08 -23.41 10.94
N ALA A 60 -22.01 -24.15 11.27
CA ALA A 60 -22.09 -25.59 11.50
C ALA A 60 -23.04 -25.94 12.66
N LYS A 61 -22.94 -25.22 13.79
CA LYS A 61 -23.84 -25.39 14.95
C LYS A 61 -25.29 -25.02 14.64
N LEU A 62 -25.50 -23.94 13.89
CA LEU A 62 -26.83 -23.51 13.48
C LEU A 62 -27.45 -24.50 12.49
N THR A 63 -26.65 -25.06 11.59
CA THR A 63 -27.10 -26.07 10.63
C THR A 63 -27.63 -27.31 11.35
N THR A 64 -26.93 -27.82 12.37
CA THR A 64 -27.42 -28.97 13.15
C THR A 64 -28.69 -28.63 13.93
N THR A 65 -28.74 -27.43 14.54
CA THR A 65 -29.87 -26.97 15.35
C THR A 65 -31.13 -26.76 14.51
N HIS A 66 -31.03 -26.02 13.40
CA HIS A 66 -32.17 -25.75 12.50
C HIS A 66 -32.62 -27.01 11.77
N ARG A 67 -31.71 -27.92 11.43
CA ARG A 67 -32.10 -29.22 10.87
C ARG A 67 -32.91 -30.07 11.86
N ALA A 68 -32.57 -30.06 13.14
CA ALA A 68 -33.35 -30.74 14.17
C ALA A 68 -34.74 -30.12 14.32
N LYS A 69 -34.81 -28.79 14.43
CA LYS A 69 -36.08 -28.04 14.55
C LYS A 69 -37.02 -28.23 13.36
N LEU A 70 -36.48 -28.18 12.14
CA LEU A 70 -37.28 -28.39 10.93
C LEU A 70 -37.81 -29.82 10.82
N ARG A 71 -37.07 -30.81 11.34
CA ARG A 71 -37.54 -32.20 11.40
C ARG A 71 -38.65 -32.37 12.41
N GLU A 72 -38.47 -31.82 13.62
CA GLU A 72 -39.47 -31.84 14.68
C GLU A 72 -40.76 -31.16 14.21
N ALA A 73 -40.67 -29.97 13.60
CA ALA A 73 -41.83 -29.28 13.03
C ALA A 73 -42.54 -30.10 11.93
N ALA A 74 -41.79 -30.74 11.03
CA ALA A 74 -42.36 -31.58 9.98
C ALA A 74 -43.05 -32.84 10.53
N GLU A 75 -42.53 -33.41 11.61
CA GLU A 75 -43.12 -34.56 12.30
C GLU A 75 -44.41 -34.16 13.06
N GLU A 76 -44.40 -33.01 13.74
CA GLU A 76 -45.57 -32.45 14.41
C GLU A 76 -46.70 -32.13 13.42
N GLU A 77 -46.38 -31.46 12.31
CA GLU A 77 -47.37 -31.13 11.27
C GLU A 77 -48.00 -32.38 10.68
N ALA A 78 -47.17 -33.36 10.30
CA ALA A 78 -47.63 -34.66 9.79
C ALA A 78 -48.57 -35.39 10.76
N SER A 79 -48.29 -35.33 12.06
CA SER A 79 -49.13 -35.94 13.09
C SER A 79 -50.50 -35.26 13.21
N GLN A 80 -50.59 -33.95 12.95
CA GLN A 80 -51.84 -33.19 12.99
C GLN A 80 -52.67 -33.38 11.71
N THR A 81 -52.02 -33.45 10.54
CA THR A 81 -52.70 -33.58 9.24
C THR A 81 -52.87 -35.03 8.76
N ASN A 82 -52.39 -36.03 9.50
CA ASN A 82 -52.36 -37.45 9.09
C ASN A 82 -51.66 -37.66 7.73
N THR A 83 -50.69 -36.80 7.39
CA THR A 83 -49.88 -36.89 6.17
C THR A 83 -48.48 -37.40 6.50
N LYS A 84 -47.67 -37.70 5.46
CA LYS A 84 -46.25 -38.02 5.68
C LYS A 84 -45.47 -36.73 5.97
N PRO A 85 -44.47 -36.76 6.86
CA PRO A 85 -43.64 -35.61 7.17
C PRO A 85 -42.87 -35.14 5.94
N GLU A 86 -42.80 -33.82 5.76
CA GLU A 86 -42.03 -33.21 4.68
C GLU A 86 -40.54 -33.49 4.87
N ARG A 87 -39.85 -33.79 3.76
CA ARG A 87 -38.43 -34.09 3.80
C ARG A 87 -37.62 -32.79 3.95
N VAL A 88 -37.00 -32.61 5.11
CA VAL A 88 -36.05 -31.50 5.32
C VAL A 88 -34.88 -31.56 4.34
N THR A 89 -34.80 -30.58 3.44
CA THR A 89 -33.73 -30.44 2.43
C THR A 89 -32.57 -29.60 2.95
N ALA A 90 -31.42 -29.67 2.27
CA ALA A 90 -30.27 -28.83 2.62
C ALA A 90 -30.56 -27.34 2.42
N ASP A 91 -31.33 -26.99 1.39
CA ASP A 91 -31.67 -25.59 1.06
C ASP A 91 -32.57 -24.96 2.11
N MET A 92 -33.53 -25.71 2.66
CA MET A 92 -34.38 -25.24 3.77
C MET A 92 -33.54 -24.90 5.01
N VAL A 93 -32.57 -25.76 5.35
CA VAL A 93 -31.68 -25.53 6.48
C VAL A 93 -30.77 -24.32 6.20
N ALA A 94 -30.22 -24.20 4.99
CA ALA A 94 -29.38 -23.08 4.61
C ALA A 94 -30.13 -21.74 4.69
N ALA A 95 -31.38 -21.70 4.22
CA ALA A 95 -32.24 -20.52 4.32
C ALA A 95 -32.52 -20.15 5.78
N ALA A 96 -32.83 -21.14 6.64
CA ALA A 96 -33.04 -20.89 8.06
C ALA A 96 -31.78 -20.38 8.77
N VAL A 97 -30.61 -20.93 8.45
CA VAL A 97 -29.31 -20.48 8.97
C VAL A 97 -29.00 -19.05 8.51
N ALA A 98 -29.24 -18.71 7.24
CA ALA A 98 -29.00 -17.37 6.70
C ALA A 98 -29.89 -16.30 7.34
N LEU A 99 -31.11 -16.67 7.75
CA LEU A 99 -32.02 -15.78 8.48
C LEU A 99 -31.73 -15.73 9.99
N ASP A 100 -30.89 -16.60 10.52
CA ASP A 100 -30.53 -16.58 11.94
C ASP A 100 -29.80 -15.28 12.29
N LYS A 101 -30.24 -14.62 13.36
CA LYS A 101 -29.64 -13.36 13.83
C LYS A 101 -28.14 -13.52 14.08
N SER A 102 -27.73 -14.65 14.67
CA SER A 102 -26.32 -14.90 14.99
C SER A 102 -25.48 -15.07 13.73
N SER A 103 -25.99 -15.79 12.72
CA SER A 103 -25.28 -15.93 11.44
C SER A 103 -25.08 -14.56 10.78
N ARG A 104 -26.14 -13.74 10.70
CA ARG A 104 -26.08 -12.39 10.11
C ARG A 104 -25.08 -11.48 10.83
N GLU A 105 -25.12 -11.44 12.16
CA GLU A 105 -24.17 -10.64 12.95
C GLU A 105 -22.71 -11.03 12.70
N TRP A 106 -22.42 -12.32 12.56
CA TRP A 106 -21.06 -12.79 12.28
C TRP A 106 -20.65 -12.63 10.83
N GLN A 107 -21.58 -12.66 9.88
CA GLN A 107 -21.32 -12.30 8.49
C GLN A 107 -20.95 -10.83 8.34
N ILE A 108 -21.68 -9.92 9.01
CA ILE A 108 -21.33 -8.49 9.04
C ILE A 108 -19.92 -8.29 9.61
N LYS A 109 -19.63 -8.89 10.77
CA LYS A 109 -18.28 -8.81 11.37
C LYS A 109 -17.18 -9.36 10.47
N LYS A 110 -17.49 -10.38 9.64
CA LYS A 110 -16.55 -10.90 8.67
C LYS A 110 -16.29 -9.85 7.57
N MET A 111 -17.34 -9.22 7.05
CA MET A 111 -17.19 -8.15 6.06
C MET A 111 -16.34 -7.00 6.59
N ASP A 112 -16.62 -6.54 7.82
CA ASP A 112 -15.85 -5.48 8.48
C ASP A 112 -14.37 -5.90 8.66
N ALA A 113 -14.11 -7.15 9.06
CA ALA A 113 -12.74 -7.66 9.23
C ALA A 113 -11.98 -7.80 7.90
N ASP A 114 -12.69 -8.22 6.83
CA ASP A 114 -12.13 -8.31 5.47
C ASP A 114 -11.81 -6.90 4.93
N GLU A 115 -12.63 -5.90 5.24
CA GLU A 115 -12.38 -4.49 4.91
C GLU A 115 -11.13 -3.95 5.61
N ILE A 116 -10.97 -4.18 6.91
CA ILE A 116 -9.77 -3.80 7.67
C ILE A 116 -8.51 -4.46 7.07
N GLU A 117 -8.57 -5.75 6.72
CA GLU A 117 -7.47 -6.43 6.02
C GLU A 117 -7.14 -5.75 4.69
N ALA A 118 -8.16 -5.42 3.89
CA ALA A 118 -7.99 -4.79 2.59
C ALA A 118 -7.33 -3.40 2.71
N ILE A 119 -7.75 -2.58 3.68
CA ILE A 119 -7.14 -1.27 3.97
C ILE A 119 -5.66 -1.45 4.32
N CYS A 120 -5.34 -2.39 5.23
CA CYS A 120 -3.96 -2.63 5.62
C CYS A 120 -3.09 -3.14 4.47
N LYS A 121 -3.66 -3.98 3.61
CA LYS A 121 -3.00 -4.47 2.41
C LYS A 121 -2.67 -3.33 1.44
N VAL A 122 -3.62 -2.44 1.18
CA VAL A 122 -3.43 -1.27 0.31
C VAL A 122 -2.35 -0.35 0.88
N ALA A 123 -2.39 -0.07 2.19
CA ALA A 123 -1.39 0.76 2.85
C ALA A 123 0.04 0.18 2.68
N TYR A 124 0.22 -1.12 2.92
CA TYR A 124 1.49 -1.79 2.68
C TYR A 124 1.97 -1.67 1.23
N TYR A 125 1.07 -1.87 0.25
CA TYR A 125 1.43 -1.71 -1.16
C TYR A 125 1.78 -0.27 -1.53
N ALA A 126 1.11 0.72 -0.95
CA ALA A 126 1.41 2.12 -1.19
C ALA A 126 2.83 2.49 -0.71
N PHE A 127 3.31 1.93 0.40
CA PHE A 127 4.71 2.10 0.80
C PHE A 127 5.68 1.33 -0.11
N LYS A 128 5.28 0.17 -0.68
CA LYS A 128 6.12 -0.48 -1.69
C LYS A 128 6.25 0.35 -2.97
N THR A 129 5.17 0.88 -3.50
CA THR A 129 5.20 1.71 -4.70
C THR A 129 5.97 3.01 -4.47
N ARG A 130 5.82 3.62 -3.28
CA ARG A 130 6.63 4.78 -2.89
C ARG A 130 8.13 4.44 -2.78
N GLU A 131 8.50 3.25 -2.31
CA GLU A 131 9.90 2.82 -2.30
C GLU A 131 10.49 2.76 -3.72
N GLU A 132 9.74 2.22 -4.68
CA GLU A 132 10.14 2.17 -6.08
C GLU A 132 10.27 3.57 -6.70
N MET A 133 9.33 4.46 -6.37
CA MET A 133 9.38 5.87 -6.79
C MET A 133 10.59 6.60 -6.21
N LEU A 134 10.92 6.39 -4.93
CA LEU A 134 12.10 7.01 -4.31
C LEU A 134 13.39 6.49 -4.94
N LYS A 135 13.47 5.19 -5.28
CA LYS A 135 14.60 4.62 -6.02
C LYS A 135 14.76 5.25 -7.40
N SER A 136 13.66 5.41 -8.15
CA SER A 136 13.71 6.02 -9.49
C SER A 136 14.11 7.50 -9.43
N LEU A 137 13.60 8.26 -8.44
CA LEU A 137 14.03 9.62 -8.17
C LEU A 137 15.51 9.70 -7.81
N GLY A 138 16.02 8.80 -6.96
CA GLY A 138 17.44 8.73 -6.60
C GLY A 138 18.35 8.47 -7.80
N ILE A 139 17.93 7.61 -8.74
CA ILE A 139 18.67 7.37 -9.99
C ILE A 139 18.68 8.62 -10.86
N LEU A 140 17.52 9.28 -10.99
CA LEU A 140 17.37 10.47 -11.81
C LEU A 140 18.18 11.66 -11.27
N THR A 141 18.19 11.88 -9.95
CA THR A 141 19.01 12.93 -9.34
C THR A 141 20.50 12.65 -9.50
N GLN A 142 20.95 11.41 -9.33
CA GLN A 142 22.34 11.03 -9.61
C GLN A 142 22.72 11.26 -11.08
N ALA A 143 21.84 10.93 -12.02
CA ALA A 143 22.07 11.15 -13.44
C ALA A 143 22.15 12.66 -13.77
N GLN A 144 21.27 13.48 -13.20
CA GLN A 144 21.30 14.93 -13.34
C GLN A 144 22.57 15.55 -12.76
N LEU A 145 22.99 15.14 -11.56
CA LEU A 145 24.23 15.61 -10.95
C LEU A 145 25.45 15.24 -11.80
N LYS A 146 25.54 14.00 -12.30
CA LYS A 146 26.61 13.59 -13.23
C LYS A 146 26.60 14.43 -14.50
N SER A 147 25.44 14.67 -15.10
CA SER A 147 25.30 15.50 -16.30
C SER A 147 25.77 16.94 -16.04
N ASN A 148 25.33 17.55 -14.93
CA ASN A 148 25.72 18.90 -14.54
C ASN A 148 27.23 19.00 -14.29
N LEU A 149 27.85 18.01 -13.65
CA LEU A 149 29.30 17.96 -13.45
C LEU A 149 30.05 17.87 -14.78
N VAL A 150 29.57 17.06 -15.74
CA VAL A 150 30.16 16.98 -17.08
C VAL A 150 30.07 18.33 -17.81
N ILE A 151 28.91 19.00 -17.74
CA ILE A 151 28.71 20.32 -18.35
C ILE A 151 29.61 21.37 -17.69
N GLN A 152 29.71 21.36 -16.36
CA GLN A 152 30.56 22.28 -15.62
C GLN A 152 32.03 22.07 -15.98
N ASN A 153 32.52 20.84 -15.99
CA ASN A 153 33.89 20.52 -16.40
C ASN A 153 34.17 20.96 -17.84
N ALA A 154 33.21 20.79 -18.75
CA ALA A 154 33.34 21.24 -20.14
C ALA A 154 33.42 22.78 -20.24
N ARG A 155 32.60 23.50 -19.46
CA ARG A 155 32.64 24.98 -19.38
C ARG A 155 33.96 25.48 -18.79
N GLU A 156 34.43 24.86 -17.72
CA GLU A 156 35.72 25.19 -17.10
C GLU A 156 36.87 24.94 -18.08
N ALA A 157 36.88 23.79 -18.77
CA ALA A 157 37.87 23.48 -19.80
C ALA A 157 37.85 24.50 -20.96
N ALA A 158 36.67 24.87 -21.47
CA ALA A 158 36.52 25.89 -22.50
C ALA A 158 37.02 27.27 -22.04
N SER A 159 36.65 27.71 -20.83
CA SER A 159 37.12 28.98 -20.27
C SER A 159 38.65 29.01 -20.12
N SER A 160 39.25 27.90 -19.67
CA SER A 160 40.70 27.76 -19.55
C SER A 160 41.41 27.78 -20.92
N TYR A 161 40.74 27.31 -21.97
CA TYR A 161 41.25 27.32 -23.33
C TYR A 161 41.23 28.74 -23.89
N ASP A 162 40.11 29.46 -23.74
CA ASP A 162 39.97 30.85 -24.18
C ASP A 162 40.94 31.80 -23.45
N GLN A 163 41.16 31.56 -22.15
CA GLN A 163 42.14 32.29 -21.37
C GLN A 163 43.58 32.03 -21.86
N ARG A 164 43.92 30.77 -22.19
CA ARG A 164 45.23 30.44 -22.79
C ARG A 164 45.41 31.03 -24.19
N ARG A 165 44.34 31.06 -25.00
CA ARG A 165 44.35 31.64 -26.35
C ARG A 165 44.54 33.16 -26.30
N SER A 166 43.82 33.86 -25.43
CA SER A 166 43.95 35.32 -25.24
C SER A 166 45.34 35.70 -24.72
N GLN A 167 45.92 34.95 -23.78
CA GLN A 167 47.29 35.16 -23.32
C GLN A 167 48.32 34.98 -24.45
N ARG A 168 48.14 34.01 -25.35
CA ARG A 168 49.00 33.86 -26.54
C ARG A 168 48.88 35.04 -27.49
N ASN A 169 47.66 35.49 -27.77
CA ASN A 169 47.44 36.66 -28.64
C ASN A 169 48.05 37.94 -28.06
N ASN A 170 47.97 38.15 -26.74
CA ASN A 170 48.58 39.30 -26.08
C ASN A 170 50.12 39.24 -26.12
N ARG A 171 50.72 38.05 -26.00
CA ARG A 171 52.18 37.87 -26.16
C ARG A 171 52.66 38.03 -27.61
N ALA A 172 51.81 37.71 -28.59
CA ALA A 172 52.12 37.84 -30.01
C ALA A 172 51.93 39.27 -30.56
N ARG A 173 51.57 40.23 -29.71
CA ARG A 173 51.50 41.67 -30.03
C ARG A 173 52.75 42.38 -29.48
N PRO A 174 53.92 42.27 -30.12
CA PRO A 174 55.03 43.16 -29.79
C PRO A 174 54.64 44.60 -30.16
N MET A 175 55.01 45.52 -29.28
CA MET A 175 54.85 46.97 -29.39
C MET A 175 55.12 47.47 -30.83
N ARG A 176 54.06 47.76 -31.59
CA ARG A 176 54.12 48.45 -32.88
C ARG A 176 53.72 49.93 -32.75
N GLN A 177 53.79 50.50 -31.55
CA GLN A 177 53.33 51.88 -31.28
C GLN A 177 54.41 52.84 -30.77
N GLU A 178 55.71 52.49 -30.83
CA GLU A 178 56.80 53.41 -30.44
C GLU A 178 57.73 53.83 -31.59
N ALA A 179 57.35 53.64 -32.87
CA ALA A 179 58.21 53.99 -34.00
C ALA A 179 57.77 55.21 -34.84
N ASP A 180 56.66 55.89 -34.52
CA ASP A 180 56.16 57.06 -35.27
C ASP A 180 56.15 58.37 -34.46
N ALA A 181 56.98 58.47 -33.41
CA ALA A 181 57.09 59.67 -32.59
C ALA A 181 58.55 60.14 -32.43
N THR A 182 59.25 60.36 -33.54
CA THR A 182 60.40 61.27 -33.58
C THR A 182 60.52 61.86 -34.98
N GLU A 183 60.61 63.19 -35.00
CA GLU A 183 60.77 64.14 -36.11
C GLU A 183 61.78 63.75 -37.20
#